data_AF-A0A920UQ08-F1
#
_entry.id   AF-A0A920UQ08-F1
#
_cell.length_a   1.000
_cell.length_b   1.000
_cell.length_c   1.000
_cell.angle_alpha   90.00
_cell.angle_beta   90.00
_cell.angle_gamma   90.00
#
_symmetry.space_group_name_H-M   'P 1'
#
loop_
_entity.id
_entity.type
_entity.pdbx_description
1 polymer ?
#
loop_
_entity_poly.entity_id
_entity_poly.type
_entity_poly.pdbx_seq_one_letter_code
_entity_poly.pdbx_strand_id
1 'polypeptide(L)' 'MAHGARDVYCAATHPVLCGDAPQKLNASPITEYLFTDTLPSIEGDMKDKIINVSVAPLLGEAIRRIHSGTSVGELFAS' A
#
# COMPACT_ATOMS: atom_id res chain seq x y z
N MET A 1 4.58 -23.41 2.32
CA MET A 1 5.14 -22.73 1.13
C MET A 1 5.83 -23.75 0.24
N ALA A 2 5.51 -23.80 -1.05
CA ALA A 2 5.97 -24.87 -1.96
C ALA A 2 7.50 -24.93 -2.15
N HIS A 3 8.21 -23.83 -1.90
CA HIS A 3 9.66 -23.70 -2.13
C HIS A 3 10.45 -23.27 -0.88
N GLY A 4 9.92 -23.53 0.33
CA GLY A 4 10.68 -23.38 1.58
C GLY A 4 10.83 -21.96 2.15
N ALA A 5 10.19 -20.94 1.58
CA ALA A 5 10.16 -19.63 2.24
C ALA A 5 9.33 -19.67 3.52
N ARG A 6 9.83 -18.99 4.56
CA ARG A 6 9.24 -18.95 5.90
C ARG A 6 7.94 -18.15 5.93
N ASP A 7 7.98 -16.95 5.33
CA ASP A 7 6.89 -15.98 5.30
C ASP A 7 6.82 -15.33 3.90
N VAL A 8 5.64 -14.83 3.53
CA VAL A 8 5.45 -14.03 2.30
C VAL A 8 4.69 -12.77 2.63
N TYR A 9 5.24 -11.65 2.19
CA TYR A 9 4.63 -10.34 2.30
C TYR A 9 4.35 -9.82 0.90
N CYS A 10 3.25 -9.09 0.73
CA CYS A 10 2.90 -8.46 -0.53
C CYS A 10 2.73 -6.97 -0.32
N ALA A 11 3.39 -6.15 -1.13
CA ALA A 11 3.25 -4.71 -1.09
C ALA A 11 2.78 -4.18 -2.45
N ALA A 12 1.87 -3.20 -2.44
CA ALA A 12 1.42 -2.52 -3.65
C ALA A 12 1.00 -1.08 -3.34
N THR A 13 1.29 -0.15 -4.25
CA THR A 13 0.84 1.23 -4.08
C THR A 13 -0.69 1.30 -4.14
N HIS A 14 -1.31 0.71 -5.16
CA HIS A 14 -2.74 0.89 -5.43
C HIS A 14 -3.53 -0.40 -5.19
N PRO A 15 -4.27 -0.52 -4.08
CA PRO A 15 -5.07 -1.70 -3.80
C PRO A 15 -6.43 -1.66 -4.54
N VAL A 16 -6.41 -1.76 -5.88
CA VAL A 16 -7.63 -1.70 -6.71
C VAL A 16 -8.60 -2.85 -6.40
N LEU A 17 -8.06 -4.05 -6.17
CA LEU A 17 -8.77 -5.27 -5.74
C LEU A 17 -10.17 -5.47 -6.36
N CYS A 18 -10.27 -5.39 -7.68
CA CYS A 18 -11.54 -5.55 -8.38
C CYS A 18 -12.07 -6.99 -8.33
N GLY A 19 -13.39 -7.13 -8.39
CA GLY A 19 -14.05 -8.45 -8.49
C GLY A 19 -13.86 -9.29 -7.24
N ASP A 20 -13.39 -10.52 -7.42
CA ASP A 20 -13.16 -11.50 -6.36
C ASP A 20 -11.73 -11.45 -5.76
N ALA A 21 -10.98 -10.39 -6.07
CA ALA A 21 -9.60 -10.24 -5.60
C ALA A 21 -9.48 -10.21 -4.06
N PRO A 22 -10.31 -9.49 -3.29
CA PRO A 22 -10.21 -9.51 -1.82
C PRO A 22 -10.37 -10.93 -1.25
N GLN A 23 -11.29 -11.73 -1.79
CA GLN A 23 -11.54 -13.10 -1.37
C GLN A 23 -10.34 -14.00 -1.68
N LYS A 24 -9.77 -13.88 -2.87
CA LYS A 24 -8.55 -14.62 -3.27
C LYS A 24 -7.37 -14.29 -2.38
N LEU A 25 -7.17 -13.02 -2.06
CA LEU A 25 -6.07 -12.58 -1.21
C LEU A 25 -6.27 -13.05 0.24
N ASN A 26 -7.49 -12.95 0.76
CA ASN A 26 -7.80 -13.44 2.10
C ASN A 26 -7.52 -14.95 2.24
N ALA A 27 -7.88 -15.74 1.22
CA ALA A 27 -7.65 -17.19 1.16
C ALA A 27 -6.20 -17.58 0.82
N SER A 28 -5.32 -16.62 0.53
CA SER A 28 -3.94 -16.90 0.10
C SER A 28 -3.02 -17.19 1.29
N PRO A 29 -1.87 -17.87 1.06
CA PRO A 29 -0.88 -18.14 2.10
C PRO A 29 0.00 -16.92 2.44
N ILE A 30 -0.34 -15.72 1.96
CA ILE A 30 0.40 -14.49 2.26
C ILE A 30 0.18 -14.13 3.73
N THR A 31 1.27 -13.83 4.41
CA THR A 31 1.33 -13.45 5.82
C THR A 31 0.64 -12.11 6.04
N GLU A 32 1.00 -11.11 5.24
CA GLU A 32 0.50 -9.74 5.40
C GLU A 32 0.61 -8.93 4.09
N TYR A 33 -0.30 -7.98 3.94
CA TYR A 33 -0.37 -7.04 2.82
C TYR A 33 -0.05 -5.62 3.27
N LEU A 34 0.84 -4.95 2.54
CA LEU A 34 1.16 -3.55 2.75
C LEU A 34 0.63 -2.75 1.56
N PHE A 35 -0.42 -1.96 1.79
CA PHE A 35 -1.01 -1.13 0.74
C PHE A 35 -0.93 0.34 1.13
N THR A 36 -0.90 1.23 0.14
CA THR A 36 -1.05 2.66 0.45
C THR A 36 -2.51 3.07 0.48
N ASP A 37 -2.83 4.14 1.21
CA ASP A 37 -4.15 4.78 1.25
C ASP A 37 -4.46 5.64 0.02
N THR A 38 -3.88 5.32 -1.15
CA THR A 38 -4.23 5.95 -2.44
C THR A 38 -5.63 5.64 -2.93
N LEU A 39 -6.29 4.64 -2.31
CA LEU A 39 -7.68 4.26 -2.49
C LEU A 39 -8.35 4.13 -1.11
N PRO A 40 -9.70 4.18 -1.02
CA PRO A 40 -10.40 3.95 0.24
C PRO A 40 -9.99 2.64 0.91
N SER A 41 -9.99 2.64 2.25
CA SER A 41 -9.60 1.46 3.02
C SER A 41 -10.50 0.27 2.71
N ILE A 42 -9.90 -0.91 2.62
CA ILE A 42 -10.61 -2.18 2.41
C ILE A 42 -11.33 -2.57 3.69
N GLU A 43 -12.61 -2.90 3.55
CA GLU A 43 -13.47 -3.36 4.64
C GLU A 43 -13.68 -4.88 4.58
N GLY A 44 -14.26 -5.45 5.64
CA GLY A 44 -14.56 -6.88 5.74
C GLY A 44 -13.39 -7.74 6.22
N ASP A 45 -13.51 -9.06 6.01
CA ASP A 45 -12.64 -10.07 6.62
C ASP A 45 -11.14 -9.94 6.29
N MET A 46 -10.80 -9.30 5.17
CA MET A 46 -9.40 -9.12 4.78
C MET A 46 -8.71 -7.98 5.53
N LYS A 47 -9.48 -7.09 6.18
CA LYS A 47 -8.97 -5.88 6.84
C LYS A 47 -7.83 -6.16 7.82
N ASP A 48 -7.92 -7.26 8.57
CA ASP A 48 -6.93 -7.60 9.60
C ASP A 48 -5.60 -8.12 9.04
N LYS A 49 -5.56 -8.48 7.74
CA LYS A 49 -4.32 -8.89 7.04
C LYS A 49 -3.66 -7.73 6.29
N ILE A 50 -4.24 -6.52 6.35
CA ILE A 50 -3.78 -5.34 5.59
C ILE A 50 -3.23 -4.29 6.55
N ILE A 51 -1.98 -3.91 6.32
CA ILE A 51 -1.39 -2.67 6.82
C ILE A 51 -1.60 -1.59 5.77
N ASN A 52 -2.32 -0.54 6.13
CA ASN A 52 -2.42 0.68 5.33
C ASN A 52 -1.29 1.66 5.68
N VAL A 53 -0.52 2.04 4.67
CA VAL A 53 0.60 2.98 4.74
C VAL A 53 0.15 4.31 4.13
N SER A 54 0.14 5.37 4.93
CA SER A 54 -0.37 6.65 4.42
C SER A 54 0.61 7.33 3.45
N VAL A 55 0.11 7.76 2.30
CA VAL A 55 0.81 8.66 1.37
C VAL A 55 0.52 10.14 1.65
N ALA A 56 -0.36 10.46 2.60
CA ALA A 56 -0.74 11.84 2.89
C ALA A 56 0.44 12.77 3.21
N PRO A 57 1.47 12.36 4.00
CA PRO A 57 2.64 13.21 4.23
C PRO A 57 3.44 13.49 2.94
N LEU A 58 3.59 12.48 2.09
CA LEU A 58 4.30 12.59 0.81
C LEU A 58 3.58 13.56 -0.13
N LEU A 59 2.26 13.39 -0.27
CA LEU A 59 1.42 14.26 -1.11
C LEU A 59 1.37 15.69 -0.58
N GLY A 60 1.21 15.86 0.73
CA GLY A 60 1.19 17.18 1.37
C GLY A 60 2.50 17.95 1.15
N GLU A 61 3.63 17.27 1.27
CA GLU A 61 4.94 17.87 1.04
C GLU A 61 5.16 18.22 -0.44
N ALA A 62 4.73 17.36 -1.36
CA ALA A 62 4.76 17.67 -2.79
C ALA A 62 3.96 18.93 -3.12
N ILE A 63 2.73 19.06 -2.60
CA ILE A 63 1.89 20.26 -2.75
C ILE A 63 2.61 21.50 -2.20
N ARG A 64 3.16 21.42 -0.99
CA ARG A 64 3.90 22.52 -0.35
C ARG A 64 5.09 22.97 -1.20
N ARG A 65 5.85 22.03 -1.77
CA ARG A 65 7.03 22.33 -2.59
C ARG A 65 6.67 23.00 -3.91
N ILE A 66 5.65 22.47 -4.60
CA ILE A 66 5.11 23.08 -5.83
C ILE A 66 4.64 24.51 -5.55
N HIS A 67 3.89 24.71 -4.46
CA HIS A 67 3.38 26.04 -4.09
C HIS A 67 4.50 27.03 -3.74
N SER A 68 5.55 26.56 -3.06
CA SER A 68 6.69 27.40 -2.63
C SER A 68 7.80 27.55 -3.68
N GLY A 69 7.68 26.91 -4.85
CA GLY A 69 8.73 26.91 -5.87
C GLY A 69 10.02 26.20 -5.44
N THR A 70 9.94 25.27 -4.49
CA THR A 70 11.08 24.47 -4.01
C THR A 70 11.15 23.13 -4.74
N SER A 71 12.34 22.49 -4.75
CA SER A 71 12.58 21.27 -5.54
C SER A 71 11.73 20.10 -5.05
N VAL A 72 10.86 19.55 -5.89
CA VAL A 72 10.13 18.30 -5.60
C VAL A 72 11.07 17.10 -5.63
N GLY A 73 12.15 17.12 -6.42
CA GLY A 73 13.08 15.99 -6.54
C GLY A 73 13.78 15.64 -5.23
N GLU A 74 13.99 16.62 -4.35
CA GLU A 74 14.53 16.40 -3.00
C GLU A 74 13.61 15.58 -2.10
N LEU A 75 12.31 15.45 -2.42
CA LEU A 75 11.38 14.61 -1.69
C LEU A 75 11.75 13.11 -1.77
N PHE A 76 12.50 12.73 -2.80
CA PHE A 76 12.90 11.36 -3.09
C PHE A 76 14.43 11.18 -3.05
N ALA A 77 15.17 12.19 -2.57
CA ALA A 77 16.61 12.06 -2.38
C ALA A 77 16.88 11.02 -1.27
N SER A 78 17.61 9.97 -1.66
CA SER A 78 17.97 8.82 -0.81
C SER A 78 19.11 9.14 0.13
#